data_AF-A0A9P8VIX3-F1
#
_entry.id   AF-A0A9P8VIX3-F1
#
_cell.length_a   1.000
_cell.length_b   1.000
_cell.length_c   1.000
_cell.angle_alpha   90.00
_cell.angle_beta   90.00
_cell.angle_gamma   90.00
#
_symmetry.space_group_name_H-M   'P 1'
#
loop_
_entity.id
_entity.type
_entity.pdbx_description
1 polymer ?
#
loop_
_entity_poly.entity_id
_entity_poly.type
_entity_poly.pdbx_seq_one_letter_code
_entity_poly.pdbx_strand_id
1 'polypeptide(L)'
;MKYSTSSILAAALYATSAFAQYGSPTTGDTISGGNSGSPVGAAPVTASSAVPGGATTQTNRGVVNCRNNICYSMAVPQTTASRGSGDIYFQIFAPDTFSWVGLGTGSGMADSNMFLIYQNGQGNVTLSGRQAAGYTMPTVPTTGGPVLELLAGSGVANGWMVANFRCLNCESWKTSTLDFTGTGQSMVGAWQTGDSLDSADVNARIGKHTGNIRSFSFDVTQAAVSTTGSPFIGDNAIPAELMQNNGGGASGNGNTPDNAGPGASAMLSQALGVAVILAGVPLLRVGST
;
A
#
# COMPACT_ATOMS: atom_id res chain seq x y z
N MET A 1 -40.66 11.92 26.47
CA MET A 1 -40.22 10.66 25.83
C MET A 1 -40.88 10.54 24.47
N LYS A 2 -40.06 10.39 23.42
CA LYS A 2 -40.30 9.83 22.07
C LYS A 2 -39.45 10.61 21.06
N TYR A 3 -38.27 10.08 20.76
CA TYR A 3 -37.52 10.46 19.55
C TYR A 3 -37.80 9.41 18.48
N SER A 4 -38.23 9.89 17.32
CA SER A 4 -38.54 9.13 16.12
C SER A 4 -37.25 8.76 15.39
N THR A 5 -37.09 7.49 15.07
CA THR A 5 -36.03 6.92 14.24
C THR A 5 -36.33 7.12 12.76
N SER A 6 -35.38 7.69 12.01
CA SER A 6 -35.29 7.69 10.54
C SER A 6 -33.92 8.26 10.16
N SER A 7 -33.06 7.71 9.31
CA SER A 7 -33.03 6.46 8.56
C SER A 7 -31.58 6.21 8.21
N ILE A 8 -31.12 4.97 8.44
CA ILE A 8 -29.87 4.41 7.92
C ILE A 8 -30.10 4.14 6.44
N LEU A 9 -29.35 4.74 5.53
CA LEU A 9 -29.12 4.21 4.17
C LEU A 9 -28.04 5.01 3.44
N ALA A 10 -27.10 4.26 2.86
CA ALA A 10 -26.11 4.62 1.82
C ALA A 10 -24.64 4.77 2.29
N ALA A 11 -23.96 3.62 2.47
CA ALA A 11 -22.53 3.47 2.17
C ALA A 11 -22.14 1.97 2.21
N ALA A 12 -22.54 1.17 1.20
CA ALA A 12 -22.14 -0.25 1.15
C ALA A 12 -21.97 -0.82 -0.28
N LEU A 13 -21.63 0.01 -1.28
CA LEU A 13 -21.60 -0.45 -2.68
C LEU A 13 -20.33 -0.12 -3.50
N TYR A 14 -19.23 0.36 -2.89
CA TYR A 14 -18.05 0.76 -3.67
C TYR A 14 -16.75 -0.04 -3.44
N ALA A 15 -16.72 -1.01 -2.52
CA ALA A 15 -15.49 -1.76 -2.21
C ALA A 15 -15.08 -2.79 -3.29
N THR A 16 -15.97 -3.18 -4.20
CA THR A 16 -15.70 -4.24 -5.20
C THR A 16 -14.99 -3.76 -6.47
N SER A 17 -14.91 -2.45 -6.71
CA SER A 17 -14.45 -1.92 -8.02
C SER A 17 -12.92 -1.88 -8.19
N ALA A 18 -12.14 -1.83 -7.11
CA ALA A 18 -10.68 -1.68 -7.22
C ALA A 18 -9.95 -2.98 -7.61
N PHE A 19 -10.55 -4.16 -7.38
CA PHE A 19 -9.92 -5.45 -7.67
C PHE A 19 -10.35 -6.08 -9.01
N ALA A 20 -11.38 -5.54 -9.67
CA ALA A 20 -12.03 -6.20 -10.81
C ALA A 20 -11.44 -5.88 -12.21
N GLN A 21 -10.40 -5.04 -12.33
CA GLN A 21 -10.01 -4.48 -13.64
C GLN A 21 -8.76 -5.03 -14.33
N TYR A 22 -7.97 -5.94 -13.74
CA TYR A 22 -6.79 -6.47 -14.45
C TYR A 22 -7.09 -7.74 -15.25
N GLY A 23 -7.76 -7.55 -16.39
CA GLY A 23 -7.73 -8.47 -17.52
C GLY A 23 -6.45 -8.28 -18.34
N SER A 24 -5.86 -9.39 -18.78
CA SER A 24 -4.56 -9.50 -19.47
C SER A 24 -4.48 -8.69 -20.79
N PRO A 25 -3.41 -7.91 -21.04
CA PRO A 25 -3.17 -7.30 -22.35
C PRO A 25 -2.40 -8.26 -23.28
N THR A 26 -2.97 -8.49 -24.46
CA THR A 26 -2.35 -9.20 -25.58
C THR A 26 -1.32 -8.32 -26.28
N THR A 27 -0.22 -8.96 -26.67
CA THR A 27 1.01 -8.37 -27.23
C THR A 27 0.81 -7.95 -28.69
N GLY A 28 1.38 -6.80 -29.07
CA GLY A 28 1.42 -6.34 -30.46
C GLY A 28 2.38 -5.17 -30.67
N ASP A 29 3.67 -5.46 -30.67
CA ASP A 29 4.75 -4.52 -31.05
C ASP A 29 5.04 -4.62 -32.55
N THR A 30 5.32 -3.49 -33.21
CA THR A 30 6.12 -3.48 -34.44
C THR A 30 6.95 -2.20 -34.51
N ILE A 31 8.26 -2.35 -34.38
CA ILE A 31 9.30 -1.34 -34.67
C ILE A 31 9.65 -1.40 -36.16
N SER A 32 9.83 -0.24 -36.80
CA SER A 32 10.65 -0.12 -38.01
C SER A 32 11.35 1.24 -38.07
N GLY A 33 12.66 1.21 -38.29
CA GLY A 33 13.54 2.38 -38.34
C GLY A 33 13.79 2.93 -39.75
N GLY A 34 14.57 4.01 -39.81
CA GLY A 34 15.09 4.56 -41.06
C GLY A 34 15.85 5.88 -40.86
N ASN A 35 17.15 5.87 -41.15
CA ASN A 35 18.07 7.01 -41.14
C ASN A 35 18.39 7.45 -42.57
N SER A 36 18.52 8.75 -42.85
CA SER A 36 19.61 9.37 -43.67
C SER A 36 19.28 10.79 -44.16
N GLY A 37 20.24 11.72 -44.03
CA GLY A 37 20.33 12.92 -44.89
C GLY A 37 20.60 14.26 -44.19
N SER A 38 21.83 14.78 -44.31
CA SER A 38 22.25 16.20 -44.17
C SER A 38 23.05 16.56 -45.45
N PRO A 39 23.40 17.82 -45.82
CA PRO A 39 23.73 19.01 -44.99
C PRO A 39 23.07 20.33 -45.52
N VAL A 40 23.17 21.55 -44.95
CA VAL A 40 24.32 22.49 -44.81
C VAL A 40 23.91 23.75 -44.01
N GLY A 41 24.83 24.34 -43.22
CA GLY A 41 24.94 25.80 -43.06
C GLY A 41 24.74 26.44 -41.66
N ALA A 42 25.78 27.16 -41.22
CA ALA A 42 25.86 28.22 -40.18
C ALA A 42 26.15 27.83 -38.70
N ALA A 43 27.20 28.49 -38.16
CA ALA A 43 27.73 28.45 -36.79
C ALA A 43 27.05 29.51 -35.88
N PRO A 44 27.45 29.69 -34.60
CA PRO A 44 27.74 28.73 -33.52
C PRO A 44 26.91 29.04 -32.24
N VAL A 45 26.31 28.05 -31.60
CA VAL A 45 26.06 28.05 -30.14
C VAL A 45 25.80 26.60 -29.72
N THR A 46 26.72 25.97 -28.99
CA THR A 46 26.38 24.72 -28.29
C THR A 46 26.56 24.93 -26.82
N ALA A 47 25.40 25.15 -26.19
CA ALA A 47 25.16 24.89 -24.79
C ALA A 47 25.70 23.51 -24.41
N SER A 48 26.25 23.43 -23.19
CA SER A 48 26.58 22.15 -22.58
C SER A 48 25.32 21.29 -22.55
N SER A 49 25.31 20.20 -23.31
CA SER A 49 24.23 19.22 -23.27
C SER A 49 24.29 18.53 -21.92
N ALA A 50 23.56 19.06 -20.95
CA ALA A 50 23.13 18.26 -19.81
C ALA A 50 22.39 17.06 -20.41
N VAL A 51 22.96 15.87 -20.24
CA VAL A 51 22.22 14.62 -20.42
C VAL A 51 20.94 14.80 -19.59
N PRO A 52 19.73 14.74 -20.16
CA PRO A 52 18.55 14.61 -19.35
C PRO A 52 18.75 13.32 -18.57
N GLY A 53 19.05 13.45 -17.28
CA GLY A 53 18.95 12.33 -16.36
C GLY A 53 17.59 11.72 -16.63
N GLY A 54 17.59 10.45 -17.05
CA GLY A 54 16.38 9.77 -17.50
C GLY A 54 15.28 10.06 -16.51
N ALA A 55 14.22 10.73 -16.98
CA ALA A 55 13.04 10.95 -16.17
C ALA A 55 12.51 9.55 -15.86
N THR A 56 12.87 9.02 -14.68
CA THR A 56 12.10 7.96 -14.05
C THR A 56 10.70 8.52 -14.01
N THR A 57 9.78 7.93 -14.77
CA THR A 57 8.37 8.27 -14.72
C THR A 57 7.96 8.16 -13.27
N GLN A 58 7.89 9.30 -12.57
CA GLN A 58 7.57 9.35 -11.16
C GLN A 58 6.13 8.88 -11.07
N THR A 59 5.95 7.59 -10.76
CA THR A 59 4.64 7.04 -10.48
C THR A 59 4.07 7.89 -9.35
N ASN A 60 2.87 8.44 -9.52
CA ASN A 60 2.19 9.31 -8.54
C ASN A 60 1.74 8.53 -7.28
N ARG A 61 2.50 7.50 -6.91
CA ARG A 61 2.27 6.51 -5.85
C ARG A 61 3.07 6.83 -4.60
N GLY A 62 4.21 7.51 -4.73
CA GLY A 62 5.19 7.69 -3.66
C GLY A 62 6.21 6.54 -3.58
N VAL A 63 6.94 6.47 -2.46
CA VAL A 63 8.02 5.49 -2.23
C VAL A 63 7.47 4.18 -1.67
N VAL A 64 8.09 3.06 -2.01
CA VAL A 64 7.65 1.72 -1.62
C VAL A 64 8.82 0.85 -1.16
N ASN A 65 8.57 0.01 -0.16
CA ASN A 65 9.50 -0.99 0.34
C ASN A 65 8.78 -2.34 0.52
N CYS A 66 9.11 -3.29 -0.34
CA CYS A 66 8.53 -4.64 -0.35
C CYS A 66 9.57 -5.69 0.01
N ARG A 67 9.22 -6.60 0.93
CA ARG A 67 10.01 -7.80 1.23
C ARG A 67 9.11 -8.88 1.81
N ASN A 68 9.28 -10.12 1.38
CA ASN A 68 8.52 -11.30 1.86
C ASN A 68 7.00 -11.07 1.81
N ASN A 69 6.49 -10.54 0.68
CA ASN A 69 5.07 -10.21 0.46
C ASN A 69 4.49 -9.13 1.40
N ILE A 70 5.30 -8.47 2.22
CA ILE A 70 4.85 -7.30 3.00
C ILE A 70 5.41 -6.05 2.35
N CYS A 71 4.52 -5.18 1.89
CA CYS A 71 4.86 -3.90 1.31
C CYS A 71 4.40 -2.75 2.19
N TYR A 72 5.30 -1.81 2.41
CA TYR A 72 5.00 -0.52 3.01
C TYR A 72 5.21 0.55 1.96
N SER A 73 4.24 1.44 1.79
CA SER A 73 4.36 2.61 0.90
C SER A 73 4.14 3.89 1.68
N MET A 74 4.83 4.96 1.30
CA MET A 74 4.66 6.29 1.84
C MET A 74 4.49 7.28 0.67
N ALA A 75 3.55 8.18 0.81
CA ALA A 75 3.35 9.28 -0.12
C ALA A 75 3.12 10.58 0.63
N VAL A 76 3.78 11.63 0.17
CA VAL A 76 3.77 12.96 0.77
C VAL A 76 3.23 13.93 -0.28
N PRO A 77 2.08 14.59 -0.05
CA PRO A 77 1.61 15.64 -0.93
C PRO A 77 2.69 16.71 -1.14
N GLN A 78 2.82 17.22 -2.36
CA GLN A 78 3.84 18.24 -2.68
C GLN A 78 3.74 19.47 -1.76
N THR A 79 2.52 19.84 -1.34
CA THR A 79 2.28 20.90 -0.37
C THR A 79 2.84 20.57 1.01
N THR A 80 2.65 19.34 1.49
CA THR A 80 3.24 18.84 2.75
C THR A 80 4.76 18.81 2.67
N ALA A 81 5.33 18.25 1.60
CA ALA A 81 6.76 18.19 1.37
C ALA A 81 7.40 19.59 1.35
N SER A 82 6.74 20.57 0.71
CA SER A 82 7.24 21.94 0.62
C SER A 82 7.12 22.71 1.94
N ARG A 83 6.14 22.38 2.78
CA ARG A 83 5.89 23.04 4.08
C ARG A 83 6.56 22.35 5.26
N GLY A 84 7.05 21.13 5.09
CA GLY A 84 7.55 20.27 6.17
C GLY A 84 6.47 19.88 7.19
N SER A 85 5.19 20.10 6.89
CA SER A 85 4.06 19.87 7.79
C SER A 85 2.77 19.65 7.02
N GLY A 86 1.87 18.84 7.57
CA GLY A 86 0.63 18.44 6.93
C GLY A 86 0.47 16.94 6.86
N ASP A 87 -0.55 16.51 6.12
CA ASP A 87 -0.91 15.10 6.07
C ASP A 87 -0.01 14.33 5.13
N ILE A 88 0.20 13.06 5.47
CA ILE A 88 0.88 12.09 4.65
C ILE A 88 0.04 10.83 4.53
N TYR A 89 0.38 9.99 3.56
CA TYR A 89 -0.35 8.77 3.26
C TYR A 89 0.57 7.57 3.37
N PHE A 90 0.03 6.49 3.91
CA PHE A 90 0.69 5.20 3.95
C PHE A 90 -0.18 4.11 3.34
N GLN A 91 0.49 3.09 2.83
CA GLN A 91 -0.13 1.81 2.54
C GLN A 91 0.62 0.70 3.28
N ILE A 92 -0.12 -0.16 3.96
CA ILE A 92 0.36 -1.49 4.37
C ILE A 92 -0.39 -2.51 3.52
N PHE A 93 0.36 -3.32 2.78
CA PHE A 93 -0.17 -4.38 1.92
C PHE A 93 0.51 -5.69 2.33
N ALA A 94 -0.27 -6.67 2.79
CA ALA A 94 0.27 -7.93 3.30
C ALA A 94 -0.73 -9.09 3.14
N PRO A 95 -0.27 -10.35 3.12
CA PRO A 95 -1.14 -11.52 3.16
C PRO A 95 -2.12 -11.47 4.34
N ASP A 96 -3.34 -11.96 4.12
CA ASP A 96 -4.35 -12.13 5.18
C ASP A 96 -4.08 -13.34 6.10
N THR A 97 -2.97 -14.04 5.89
CA THR A 97 -2.49 -15.11 6.79
C THR A 97 -1.76 -14.58 8.04
N PHE A 98 -1.60 -13.26 8.15
CA PHE A 98 -1.05 -12.63 9.35
C PHE A 98 -2.17 -12.25 10.32
N SER A 99 -1.96 -12.57 11.60
CA SER A 99 -2.81 -12.12 12.70
C SER A 99 -2.84 -10.60 12.78
N TRP A 100 -1.66 -9.97 12.62
CA TRP A 100 -1.50 -8.53 12.43
C TRP A 100 -0.18 -8.19 11.72
N VAL A 101 -0.13 -7.03 11.08
CA VAL A 101 1.08 -6.43 10.48
C VAL A 101 1.19 -4.98 10.95
N GLY A 102 2.40 -4.54 11.29
CA GLY A 102 2.66 -3.22 11.82
C GLY A 102 3.81 -2.51 11.12
N LEU A 103 3.70 -1.19 11.04
CA LEU A 103 4.74 -0.26 10.60
C LEU A 103 5.03 0.72 11.75
N GLY A 104 6.26 0.79 12.21
CA GLY A 104 6.73 1.70 13.26
C GLY A 104 7.70 2.74 12.73
N THR A 105 7.71 3.92 13.35
CA THR A 105 8.67 4.99 13.05
C THR A 105 9.97 4.82 13.86
N GLY A 106 11.10 5.22 13.29
CA GLY A 106 12.40 5.13 13.96
C GLY A 106 13.09 3.77 13.77
N SER A 107 13.98 3.43 14.69
CA SER A 107 14.88 2.26 14.58
C SER A 107 14.46 1.06 15.42
N GLY A 108 13.39 1.18 16.22
CA GLY A 108 12.96 0.13 17.14
C GLY A 108 11.55 0.32 17.66
N MET A 109 11.13 -0.58 18.55
CA MET A 109 9.79 -0.59 19.14
C MET A 109 9.62 0.49 20.22
N ALA A 110 10.63 0.67 21.08
CA ALA A 110 10.58 1.70 22.11
C ALA A 110 10.47 3.08 21.44
N ASP A 111 9.55 3.90 21.94
CA ASP A 111 9.33 5.29 21.55
C ASP A 111 8.83 5.50 20.09
N SER A 112 8.57 4.42 19.35
CA SER A 112 7.99 4.43 18.01
C SER A 112 6.50 4.75 18.03
N ASN A 113 6.04 5.48 17.00
CA ASN A 113 4.63 5.46 16.59
C ASN A 113 4.38 4.27 15.69
N MET A 114 3.47 3.40 16.08
CA MET A 114 3.19 2.15 15.38
C MET A 114 1.80 2.18 14.75
N PHE A 115 1.72 1.83 13.48
CA PHE A 115 0.50 1.68 12.71
C PHE A 115 0.27 0.20 12.47
N LEU A 116 -0.67 -0.39 13.20
CA LEU A 116 -1.00 -1.80 13.11
C LEU A 116 -2.27 -1.99 12.29
N ILE A 117 -2.27 -3.05 11.49
CA ILE A 117 -3.44 -3.51 10.75
C ILE A 117 -3.72 -4.97 11.05
N TYR A 118 -5.00 -5.31 11.10
CA TYR A 118 -5.51 -6.67 11.21
C TYR A 118 -6.92 -6.73 10.67
N GLN A 119 -7.40 -7.92 10.31
CA GLN A 119 -8.74 -8.08 9.77
C GLN A 119 -9.78 -7.80 10.86
N ASN A 120 -10.87 -7.12 10.50
CA ASN A 120 -11.90 -6.70 11.45
C ASN A 120 -13.04 -7.71 11.63
N GLY A 121 -13.08 -8.72 10.77
CA GLY A 121 -14.12 -9.77 10.71
C GLY A 121 -15.35 -9.44 9.90
N GLN A 122 -15.35 -8.31 9.20
CA GLN A 122 -16.40 -7.91 8.27
C GLN A 122 -15.87 -7.67 6.85
N GLY A 123 -14.77 -8.35 6.48
CA GLY A 123 -14.14 -8.20 5.16
C GLY A 123 -13.32 -6.91 4.98
N ASN A 124 -13.01 -6.21 6.08
CA ASN A 124 -12.17 -5.02 6.07
C ASN A 124 -11.06 -5.14 7.14
N VAL A 125 -10.25 -4.09 7.29
CA VAL A 125 -9.16 -4.03 8.26
C VAL A 125 -9.46 -3.02 9.36
N THR A 126 -8.95 -3.31 10.55
CA THR A 126 -8.84 -2.36 11.65
C THR A 126 -7.46 -1.72 11.59
N LEU A 127 -7.42 -0.39 11.59
CA LEU A 127 -6.19 0.40 11.69
C LEU A 127 -6.03 0.92 13.12
N SER A 128 -4.88 0.66 13.73
CA SER A 128 -4.60 1.02 15.12
C SER A 128 -3.27 1.75 15.25
N GLY A 129 -3.33 3.00 15.68
CA GLY A 129 -2.17 3.80 16.05
C GLY A 129 -1.79 3.56 17.51
N ARG A 130 -0.60 3.03 17.76
CA ARG A 130 -0.13 2.65 19.11
C ARG A 130 1.26 3.18 19.41
N GLN A 131 1.57 3.24 20.71
CA GLN A 131 2.89 3.63 21.22
C GLN A 131 3.28 2.71 22.38
N ALA A 132 4.59 2.58 22.63
CA ALA A 132 5.17 1.97 23.83
C ALA A 132 6.49 2.66 24.18
N ALA A 133 6.73 2.93 25.46
CA ALA A 133 8.00 3.48 25.94
C ALA A 133 9.14 2.42 26.01
N GLY A 134 8.84 1.17 25.61
CA GLY A 134 9.75 0.03 25.76
C GLY A 134 9.20 -1.21 25.07
N TYR A 135 9.70 -2.37 25.47
CA TYR A 135 9.35 -3.67 24.87
C TYR A 135 8.13 -4.33 25.53
N THR A 136 7.08 -3.55 25.77
CA THR A 136 5.78 -4.01 26.27
C THR A 136 4.73 -3.90 25.18
N MET A 137 3.59 -4.60 25.33
CA MET A 137 2.50 -4.50 24.35
C MET A 137 2.12 -3.03 24.16
N PRO A 138 2.17 -2.50 22.92
CA PRO A 138 1.85 -1.10 22.67
C PRO A 138 0.33 -0.90 22.78
N THR A 139 -0.07 0.29 23.20
CA THR A 139 -1.46 0.68 23.43
C THR A 139 -1.80 1.93 22.63
N VAL A 140 -3.09 2.15 22.33
CA VAL A 140 -3.53 3.43 21.77
C VAL A 140 -3.31 4.52 22.81
N PRO A 141 -2.54 5.58 22.50
CA PRO A 141 -2.30 6.67 23.44
C PRO A 141 -3.57 7.48 23.70
N THR A 142 -3.74 7.96 24.93
CA THR A 142 -4.89 8.81 25.29
C THR A 142 -4.73 10.28 24.86
N THR A 143 -3.49 10.72 24.66
CA THR A 143 -3.14 12.07 24.17
C THR A 143 -1.85 12.04 23.37
N GLY A 144 -1.67 12.95 22.41
CA GLY A 144 -0.40 13.12 21.68
C GLY A 144 0.00 11.95 20.76
N GLY A 145 -0.96 11.11 20.38
CA GLY A 145 -0.78 10.03 19.42
C GLY A 145 -1.03 10.46 17.98
N PRO A 146 -0.79 9.54 17.02
CA PRO A 146 -1.10 9.77 15.61
C PRO A 146 -2.61 9.83 15.40
N VAL A 147 -3.06 10.77 14.56
CA VAL A 147 -4.45 10.84 14.12
C VAL A 147 -4.54 10.13 12.77
N LEU A 148 -5.27 9.03 12.72
CA LEU A 148 -5.32 8.14 11.57
C LEU A 148 -6.72 8.08 10.97
N GLU A 149 -6.79 8.08 9.64
CA GLU A 149 -8.02 7.89 8.88
C GLU A 149 -7.80 6.74 7.89
N LEU A 150 -8.59 5.67 8.02
CA LEU A 150 -8.59 4.58 7.05
C LEU A 150 -9.33 5.05 5.78
N LEU A 151 -8.69 4.90 4.62
CA LEU A 151 -9.16 5.42 3.35
C LEU A 151 -9.75 4.32 2.47
N ALA A 152 -10.44 4.75 1.41
CA ALA A 152 -10.93 3.87 0.36
C ALA A 152 -9.79 3.05 -0.29
N GLY A 153 -10.15 1.85 -0.76
CA GLY A 153 -9.20 0.86 -1.25
C GLY A 153 -8.58 -0.02 -0.15
N SER A 154 -8.85 0.28 1.12
CA SER A 154 -8.57 -0.64 2.23
C SER A 154 -9.58 -1.79 2.24
N GLY A 155 -9.15 -2.96 2.72
CA GLY A 155 -10.01 -4.13 2.78
C GLY A 155 -9.25 -5.44 2.91
N VAL A 156 -10.01 -6.53 2.95
CA VAL A 156 -9.48 -7.90 2.89
C VAL A 156 -10.08 -8.57 1.67
N ALA A 157 -9.24 -8.97 0.71
CA ALA A 157 -9.68 -9.62 -0.51
C ALA A 157 -8.54 -10.42 -1.14
N ASN A 158 -8.88 -11.53 -1.81
CA ASN A 158 -7.96 -12.31 -2.65
C ASN A 158 -6.67 -12.77 -1.94
N GLY A 159 -6.73 -13.10 -0.65
CA GLY A 159 -5.56 -13.53 0.13
C GLY A 159 -4.72 -12.38 0.69
N TRP A 160 -5.21 -11.13 0.61
CA TRP A 160 -4.50 -9.93 1.03
C TRP A 160 -5.35 -9.08 1.95
N MET A 161 -4.70 -8.42 2.90
CA MET A 161 -5.25 -7.32 3.67
C MET A 161 -4.46 -6.04 3.36
N VAL A 162 -5.21 -4.97 3.13
CA VAL A 162 -4.68 -3.67 2.70
C VAL A 162 -5.25 -2.58 3.58
N ALA A 163 -4.37 -1.72 4.09
CA ALA A 163 -4.76 -0.46 4.68
C ALA A 163 -4.12 0.68 3.91
N ASN A 164 -4.94 1.47 3.24
CA ASN A 164 -4.58 2.80 2.77
C ASN A 164 -5.00 3.77 3.86
N PHE A 165 -4.10 4.61 4.38
CA PHE A 165 -4.49 5.52 5.44
C PHE A 165 -3.80 6.88 5.36
N ARG A 166 -4.53 7.89 5.81
CA ARG A 166 -4.02 9.24 6.02
C ARG A 166 -3.54 9.35 7.45
N CYS A 167 -2.39 9.97 7.63
CA CYS A 167 -1.83 10.32 8.92
C CYS A 167 -1.86 11.84 9.04
N LEU A 168 -2.69 12.36 9.95
CA LEU A 168 -2.83 13.78 10.21
C LEU A 168 -1.96 14.18 11.40
N ASN A 169 -1.25 15.31 11.26
CA ASN A 169 -0.31 15.83 12.26
C ASN A 169 0.73 14.78 12.69
N CYS A 170 1.35 14.15 11.69
CA CYS A 170 2.30 13.05 11.91
C CYS A 170 3.76 13.48 11.78
N GLU A 171 4.01 14.77 11.62
CA GLU A 171 5.36 15.34 11.56
C GLU A 171 6.10 15.14 12.89
N SER A 172 5.42 15.33 14.02
CA SER A 172 6.05 15.27 15.33
C SER A 172 5.09 14.78 16.40
N TRP A 173 5.54 13.78 17.14
CA TRP A 173 4.91 13.29 18.35
C TRP A 173 5.89 13.38 19.51
N LYS A 174 5.37 13.21 20.72
CA LYS A 174 6.17 13.34 21.95
C LYS A 174 7.46 12.49 21.96
N THR A 175 7.47 11.37 21.25
CA THR A 175 8.55 10.37 21.30
C THR A 175 9.23 10.10 19.95
N SER A 176 8.69 10.60 18.83
CA SER A 176 9.21 10.31 17.49
C SER A 176 8.79 11.40 16.51
N THR A 177 9.54 11.53 15.42
CA THR A 177 9.32 12.51 14.35
C THR A 177 9.38 11.76 13.02
N LEU A 178 8.53 12.15 12.07
CA LEU A 178 8.68 11.78 10.68
C LEU A 178 9.23 12.99 9.93
N ASP A 179 10.44 12.86 9.39
CA ASP A 179 11.02 13.85 8.52
C ASP A 179 10.39 13.75 7.13
N PHE A 180 9.66 14.78 6.72
CA PHE A 180 8.99 14.85 5.42
C PHE A 180 9.89 15.30 4.27
N THR A 181 11.16 15.60 4.56
CA THR A 181 12.10 16.21 3.60
C THR A 181 13.41 15.44 3.46
N GLY A 182 13.74 14.57 4.41
CA GLY A 182 14.97 13.80 4.43
C GLY A 182 14.97 12.56 3.53
N THR A 183 16.17 12.04 3.28
CA THR A 183 16.39 10.84 2.45
C THR A 183 16.46 9.53 3.25
N GLY A 184 16.30 9.60 4.58
CA GLY A 184 16.66 8.51 5.48
C GLY A 184 15.66 8.26 6.61
N GLN A 185 14.38 8.49 6.39
CA GLN A 185 13.36 8.28 7.42
C GLN A 185 13.35 6.81 7.84
N SER A 186 13.86 6.54 9.05
CA SER A 186 13.96 5.19 9.57
C SER A 186 12.58 4.64 9.93
N MET A 187 12.35 3.39 9.54
CA MET A 187 11.12 2.66 9.76
C MET A 187 11.42 1.24 10.22
N VAL A 188 10.49 0.67 10.98
CA VAL A 188 10.51 -0.74 11.37
C VAL A 188 9.21 -1.43 10.99
N GLY A 189 9.30 -2.65 10.46
CA GLY A 189 8.17 -3.53 10.20
C GLY A 189 8.14 -4.69 11.18
N ALA A 190 6.98 -5.04 11.68
CA ALA A 190 6.76 -6.21 12.53
C ALA A 190 5.44 -6.87 12.18
N TRP A 191 5.31 -8.17 12.43
CA TRP A 191 4.10 -8.93 12.11
C TRP A 191 4.00 -10.17 13.00
N GLN A 192 2.79 -10.69 13.15
CA GLN A 192 2.54 -11.97 13.79
C GLN A 192 1.83 -12.90 12.81
N THR A 193 2.39 -14.07 12.54
CA THR A 193 1.71 -15.14 11.80
C THR A 193 0.67 -15.84 12.68
N GLY A 194 -0.39 -16.35 12.06
CA GLY A 194 -1.39 -17.19 12.73
C GLY A 194 -2.80 -16.67 12.51
N ASP A 195 -3.72 -17.13 13.36
CA ASP A 195 -5.14 -16.83 13.23
C ASP A 195 -5.42 -15.33 13.25
N SER A 196 -6.40 -14.94 12.44
CA SER A 196 -6.90 -13.57 12.38
C SER A 196 -7.38 -13.08 13.75
N LEU A 197 -7.09 -11.82 14.07
CA LEU A 197 -7.65 -11.16 15.26
C LEU A 197 -9.16 -10.96 15.16
N ASP A 198 -9.70 -10.90 13.94
CA ASP A 198 -11.13 -10.82 13.64
C ASP A 198 -11.88 -9.79 14.49
N SER A 199 -11.32 -8.58 14.59
CA SER A 199 -11.77 -7.59 15.57
C SER A 199 -11.73 -6.17 15.06
N ALA A 200 -12.83 -5.44 15.26
CA ALA A 200 -12.95 -4.01 15.00
C ALA A 200 -12.39 -3.12 16.14
N ASP A 201 -11.98 -3.71 17.27
CA ASP A 201 -11.45 -2.95 18.41
C ASP A 201 -10.01 -2.51 18.14
N VAL A 202 -9.81 -1.21 17.93
CA VAL A 202 -8.47 -0.61 17.73
C VAL A 202 -7.50 -0.92 18.88
N ASN A 203 -7.99 -1.22 20.09
CA ASN A 203 -7.19 -1.58 21.27
C ASN A 203 -7.12 -3.09 21.53
N ALA A 204 -7.51 -3.93 20.56
CA ALA A 204 -7.46 -5.38 20.70
C ALA A 204 -6.10 -5.87 21.23
N ARG A 205 -6.15 -6.90 22.08
CA ARG A 205 -4.93 -7.54 22.59
C ARG A 205 -4.21 -8.25 21.45
N ILE A 206 -2.92 -7.99 21.30
CA ILE A 206 -2.10 -8.59 20.24
C ILE A 206 -1.02 -9.48 20.84
N GLY A 207 -0.65 -10.53 20.11
CA GLY A 207 0.53 -11.33 20.44
C GLY A 207 1.82 -10.59 20.06
N LYS A 208 2.95 -11.07 20.59
CA LYS A 208 4.27 -10.58 20.18
C LYS A 208 4.50 -10.93 18.70
N HIS A 209 5.19 -10.05 17.96
CA HIS A 209 5.59 -10.34 16.60
C HIS A 209 6.40 -11.64 16.50
N THR A 210 6.23 -12.35 15.40
CA THR A 210 6.94 -13.58 15.08
C THR A 210 8.19 -13.28 14.27
N GLY A 211 9.29 -13.97 14.56
CA GLY A 211 10.54 -13.82 13.82
C GLY A 211 11.22 -12.45 14.05
N ASN A 212 12.11 -12.11 13.12
CA ASN A 212 12.90 -10.89 13.16
C ASN A 212 12.08 -9.69 12.68
N ILE A 213 12.26 -8.54 13.34
CA ILE A 213 11.76 -7.26 12.83
C ILE A 213 12.48 -6.88 11.54
N ARG A 214 11.82 -6.08 10.71
CA ARG A 214 12.43 -5.49 9.51
C ARG A 214 12.81 -4.05 9.79
N SER A 215 14.08 -3.69 9.65
CA SER A 215 14.51 -2.28 9.65
C SER A 215 14.80 -1.83 8.23
N PHE A 216 14.35 -0.64 7.87
CA PHE A 216 14.57 -0.02 6.56
C PHE A 216 14.41 1.49 6.65
N SER A 217 14.76 2.20 5.58
CA SER A 217 14.56 3.65 5.48
C SER A 217 13.77 3.99 4.23
N PHE A 218 12.92 5.01 4.33
CA PHE A 218 12.33 5.66 3.16
C PHE A 218 13.16 6.88 2.77
N ASP A 219 13.45 6.99 1.47
CA ASP A 219 13.86 8.25 0.87
C ASP A 219 12.60 9.09 0.62
N VAL A 220 12.32 10.03 1.52
CA VAL A 220 11.08 10.80 1.49
C VAL A 220 11.09 11.83 0.37
N THR A 221 12.27 12.19 -0.17
CA THR A 221 12.36 13.03 -1.37
C THR A 221 11.72 12.37 -2.59
N GLN A 222 11.64 11.04 -2.61
CA GLN A 222 10.97 10.25 -3.66
C GLN A 222 9.49 9.97 -3.35
N ALA A 223 8.99 10.37 -2.17
CA ALA A 223 7.62 10.13 -1.74
C ALA A 223 6.63 11.21 -2.23
N ALA A 224 7.14 12.30 -2.82
CA ALA A 224 6.35 13.41 -3.31
C ALA A 224 5.28 12.99 -4.33
N VAL A 225 4.01 13.38 -4.11
CA VAL A 225 2.87 13.14 -5.00
C VAL A 225 2.04 14.39 -5.24
N SER A 226 1.42 14.49 -6.42
CA SER A 226 0.62 15.65 -6.84
C SER A 226 -0.87 15.56 -6.45
N THR A 227 -1.29 14.48 -5.80
CA THR A 227 -2.69 14.23 -5.43
C THR A 227 -3.09 14.89 -4.11
N THR A 228 -4.38 15.25 -4.00
CA THR A 228 -5.03 15.77 -2.79
C THR A 228 -5.82 14.69 -2.01
N GLY A 229 -5.84 13.44 -2.50
CA GLY A 229 -6.47 12.28 -1.87
C GLY A 229 -5.55 11.06 -1.81
N SER A 230 -6.10 9.88 -1.48
CA SER A 230 -5.30 8.64 -1.42
C SER A 230 -4.55 8.38 -2.74
N PRO A 231 -3.21 8.29 -2.74
CA PRO A 231 -2.44 7.94 -3.94
C PRO A 231 -2.49 6.45 -4.28
N PHE A 232 -3.07 5.62 -3.40
CA PHE A 232 -3.04 4.16 -3.47
C PHE A 232 -4.35 3.56 -4.02
N ILE A 233 -4.82 4.10 -5.13
CA ILE A 233 -6.05 3.69 -5.83
C ILE A 233 -5.77 3.51 -7.33
N GLY A 234 -6.68 2.84 -8.05
CA GLY A 234 -6.51 2.56 -9.48
C GLY A 234 -5.23 1.78 -9.75
N ASP A 235 -4.42 2.23 -10.70
CA ASP A 235 -3.14 1.60 -11.06
C ASP A 235 -2.12 1.54 -9.91
N ASN A 236 -2.29 2.36 -8.88
CA ASN A 236 -1.41 2.40 -7.71
C ASN A 236 -1.90 1.55 -6.54
N ALA A 237 -3.07 0.90 -6.66
CA ALA A 237 -3.70 0.17 -5.57
C ALA A 237 -2.81 -0.98 -5.05
N ILE A 238 -2.09 -1.65 -5.95
CA ILE A 238 -1.21 -2.78 -5.63
C ILE A 238 0.24 -2.35 -5.91
N PRO A 239 1.18 -2.59 -4.98
CA PRO A 239 2.61 -2.39 -5.25
C PRO A 239 3.07 -3.18 -6.49
N ALA A 240 3.71 -2.50 -7.44
CA ALA A 240 4.18 -3.11 -8.69
C ALA A 240 5.20 -4.26 -8.44
N GLU A 241 5.93 -4.18 -7.34
CA GLU A 241 6.89 -5.18 -6.87
C GLU A 241 6.22 -6.51 -6.52
N LEU A 242 4.93 -6.51 -6.15
CA LEU A 242 4.16 -7.75 -5.94
C LEU A 242 3.65 -8.34 -7.26
N MET A 243 3.43 -7.51 -8.28
CA MET A 243 3.02 -7.96 -9.60
C MET A 243 4.16 -8.64 -10.37
N GLN A 244 5.40 -8.23 -10.12
CA GLN A 244 6.60 -8.83 -10.73
C GLN A 244 6.85 -10.28 -10.28
N ASN A 245 6.31 -10.72 -9.14
CA ASN A 245 6.48 -12.09 -8.65
C ASN A 245 5.58 -13.12 -9.36
N ASN A 246 4.64 -12.68 -10.21
CA ASN A 246 3.72 -13.54 -10.98
C ASN A 246 4.02 -13.57 -12.49
N GLY A 247 5.04 -12.84 -12.95
CA GLY A 247 5.43 -12.77 -14.37
C GLY A 247 6.80 -13.42 -14.59
N GLY A 248 6.82 -14.62 -15.16
CA GLY A 248 8.06 -15.22 -15.66
C GLY A 248 8.70 -14.36 -16.76
N GLY A 249 9.91 -13.85 -16.48
CA GLY A 249 10.96 -13.52 -17.44
C GLY A 249 10.89 -12.18 -18.18
N ALA A 250 11.74 -11.21 -17.80
CA ALA A 250 12.87 -10.72 -18.62
C ALA A 250 13.62 -9.53 -17.95
N SER A 251 14.89 -9.79 -17.61
CA SER A 251 16.10 -8.94 -17.48
C SER A 251 16.03 -7.41 -17.34
N GLY A 252 16.77 -6.87 -16.35
CA GLY A 252 17.24 -5.47 -16.34
C GLY A 252 17.98 -4.99 -15.09
N ASN A 253 19.23 -5.44 -14.89
CA ASN A 253 20.34 -4.85 -14.10
C ASN A 253 20.15 -4.50 -12.61
N GLY A 254 20.42 -5.47 -11.74
CA GLY A 254 20.86 -5.24 -10.35
C GLY A 254 22.22 -5.91 -10.10
N ASN A 255 23.28 -5.11 -9.95
CA ASN A 255 24.57 -5.58 -9.45
C ASN A 255 24.46 -5.86 -7.95
N THR A 256 24.27 -7.12 -7.55
CA THR A 256 24.55 -7.60 -6.19
C THR A 256 25.01 -9.06 -6.24
N PRO A 257 26.23 -9.40 -5.78
CA PRO A 257 26.71 -10.77 -5.75
C PRO A 257 26.34 -11.42 -4.43
N ASP A 258 25.21 -12.12 -4.35
CA ASP A 258 24.89 -12.92 -3.16
C ASP A 258 24.57 -14.38 -3.54
N ASN A 259 25.49 -15.26 -3.12
CA ASN A 259 25.35 -16.71 -3.17
C ASN A 259 24.18 -17.15 -2.28
N ALA A 260 23.19 -17.84 -2.86
CA ALA A 260 22.18 -18.57 -2.10
C ALA A 260 22.03 -20.00 -2.67
N GLY A 261 22.32 -21.00 -1.82
CA GLY A 261 22.02 -22.41 -2.06
C GLY A 261 20.50 -22.71 -1.99
N PRO A 262 20.06 -23.89 -2.44
CA PRO A 262 18.71 -24.06 -2.99
C PRO A 262 17.66 -24.56 -1.98
N GLY A 263 16.44 -24.05 -2.16
CA GLY A 263 15.29 -24.90 -2.42
C GLY A 263 14.38 -25.27 -1.24
N ALA A 264 13.16 -24.73 -1.25
CA ALA A 264 11.96 -25.48 -0.93
C ALA A 264 10.74 -24.76 -1.56
N SER A 265 10.41 -25.14 -2.79
CA SER A 265 9.13 -24.82 -3.43
C SER A 265 8.15 -25.95 -3.10
N ALA A 266 6.99 -25.63 -2.53
CA ALA A 266 5.85 -26.54 -2.46
C ALA A 266 4.58 -25.75 -2.82
N MET A 267 4.20 -25.80 -4.09
CA MET A 267 2.90 -25.37 -4.60
C MET A 267 1.95 -26.57 -4.51
N LEU A 268 0.84 -26.44 -3.78
CA LEU A 268 -0.28 -27.39 -3.85
C LEU A 268 -1.40 -26.74 -4.66
N SER A 269 -1.49 -27.13 -5.93
CA SER A 269 -2.61 -26.81 -6.82
C SER A 269 -3.74 -27.79 -6.55
N GLN A 270 -4.91 -27.30 -6.14
CA GLN A 270 -6.18 -28.01 -6.37
C GLN A 270 -7.24 -27.01 -6.80
N ALA A 271 -7.63 -27.12 -8.07
CA ALA A 271 -8.75 -26.43 -8.68
C ALA A 271 -10.04 -27.20 -8.39
N LEU A 272 -11.07 -26.50 -7.91
CA LEU A 272 -12.46 -26.97 -7.97
C LEU A 272 -13.29 -25.86 -8.62
N GLY A 273 -13.71 -26.14 -9.86
CA GLY A 273 -14.63 -25.28 -10.61
C GLY A 273 -16.04 -25.37 -10.04
N VAL A 274 -16.70 -24.23 -9.90
CA VAL A 274 -18.13 -24.15 -9.61
C VAL A 274 -18.82 -23.46 -10.78
N ALA A 275 -19.67 -24.22 -11.47
CA ALA A 275 -20.55 -23.74 -12.53
C ALA A 275 -21.66 -22.86 -11.93
N VAL A 276 -21.81 -21.64 -12.43
CA VAL A 276 -22.92 -20.75 -12.10
C VAL A 276 -24.11 -21.10 -13.00
N ILE A 277 -25.17 -21.67 -12.42
CA ILE A 277 -26.45 -21.88 -13.10
C ILE A 277 -27.29 -20.61 -12.89
N LEU A 278 -27.50 -19.86 -13.98
CA LEU A 278 -28.38 -18.69 -14.00
C LEU A 278 -29.85 -19.16 -14.02
N ALA A 279 -30.54 -19.06 -12.89
CA ALA A 279 -31.99 -19.29 -12.84
C ALA A 279 -32.73 -18.00 -13.25
N GLY A 280 -33.44 -18.06 -14.37
CA GLY A 280 -34.28 -16.98 -14.90
C GLY A 280 -35.52 -16.72 -14.05
N VAL A 281 -35.82 -15.44 -13.85
CA VAL A 281 -37.05 -14.92 -13.21
C VAL A 281 -38.20 -14.96 -14.23
N PRO A 282 -39.37 -15.56 -13.92
CA PRO A 282 -40.52 -15.47 -14.82
C PRO A 282 -41.28 -14.15 -14.63
N LEU A 283 -41.52 -13.47 -15.76
CA LEU A 283 -42.42 -12.31 -15.91
C LEU A 283 -43.87 -12.74 -15.68
N LEU A 284 -44.54 -12.12 -14.71
CA LEU A 284 -45.98 -12.31 -14.48
C LEU A 284 -46.78 -11.47 -15.47
N ARG A 285 -47.62 -12.13 -16.29
CA ARG A 285 -48.48 -11.52 -17.31
C ARG A 285 -49.81 -11.13 -16.65
N VAL A 286 -50.15 -9.84 -16.66
CA VAL A 286 -51.47 -9.33 -16.26
C VAL A 286 -52.47 -9.67 -17.37
N GLY A 287 -53.53 -10.39 -17.01
CA GLY A 287 -54.68 -10.68 -17.86
C GLY A 287 -55.94 -10.13 -17.20
N SER A 288 -56.60 -9.22 -17.92
CA SER A 288 -57.88 -8.60 -17.63
C SER A 288 -59.05 -9.54 -17.89
N THR A 289 -59.97 -9.63 -16.93
CA THR A 289 -61.44 -9.71 -17.13
C THR A 289 -62.11 -9.12 -15.90
#